data_AF-A0A3D8SWJ6-F1
#
_entry.id   AF-A0A3D8SWJ6-F1
#
_cell.length_a   1.000
_cell.length_b   1.000
_cell.length_c   1.000
_cell.angle_alpha   90.00
_cell.angle_beta   90.00
_cell.angle_gamma   90.00
#
_symmetry.space_group_name_H-M   'P 1'
#
loop_
_entity.id
_entity.type
_entity.pdbx_description
1 polymer ?
#
loop_
_entity_poly.entity_id
_entity_poly.type
_entity_poly.pdbx_seq_one_letter_code
_entity_poly.pdbx_strand_id
1 'polypeptide(L)'
;MDDKENPRLLKIRHGDEKACVNLTEWLDRVKRSPKFVFSQLYEQQESYVDVIRSLQSKLSEYKSRISYLEHNPNKTHISQLENKLAKREERLQMFRMRNTEMNNRLASQNQEQEAYKDQITALKAKLSVLEERTREYSTRIARLNAELAAHEQEHKLDQQLIMEWESRAEKYESIIAELEVQKETVRKQSTRIVELLNALATATQQQDKQVADLNDQLKIERQQHNAYTGRFVALSAQLEGEKMEHETSRGQIAELSDRLDAQTQQQEAYKDRIAELENKLTAQTTLHDGNTSEGTYFSFTETTQTKALPDPPLLNDKDYPSVANWKYLMEMKFRENADHFDSPAARLAYLISRTTSEVQDQLVDRLRSKVLEPITDVRDALEFLEMVYHRPELGTTDVEDFRMPDENLGSFWEYFKAFIWNAVRNELPETEWPRKLHEFLRLRVINNVDFFFTYPESSPKDLAKEVYLRLLRQGQHDEIVLGDGLEQHFDTGIQDSSTQDADISIDDSLRGNYSEDEGGCLDRPRPDSVVESACSIVDIVQARGVKWS
;
A
#
# COMPACT_ATOMS: atom_id res chain seq x y z
N MET A 1 50.73 -194.14 -17.06
CA MET A 1 50.85 -194.57 -18.46
C MET A 1 49.67 -193.97 -19.22
N ASP A 2 49.84 -192.91 -20.01
CA ASP A 2 51.05 -192.14 -20.30
C ASP A 2 50.78 -190.63 -20.26
N ASP A 3 51.78 -189.85 -19.88
CA ASP A 3 51.76 -188.38 -20.01
C ASP A 3 51.94 -187.93 -21.46
N LYS A 4 51.24 -186.86 -21.85
CA LYS A 4 51.72 -185.92 -22.91
C LYS A 4 51.07 -184.54 -22.84
N GLU A 5 51.77 -183.65 -22.14
CA GLU A 5 52.00 -182.23 -22.43
C GLU A 5 50.83 -181.35 -22.93
N ASN A 6 50.37 -180.48 -22.05
CA ASN A 6 49.50 -179.34 -22.37
C ASN A 6 50.23 -178.29 -23.25
N PRO A 7 49.62 -177.78 -24.34
CA PRO A 7 50.27 -176.80 -25.23
C PRO A 7 50.44 -175.43 -24.56
N ARG A 8 51.62 -174.82 -24.72
CA ARG A 8 51.94 -173.51 -24.14
C ARG A 8 51.39 -172.37 -25.02
N LEU A 9 50.24 -171.81 -24.63
CA LEU A 9 49.64 -170.65 -25.29
C LEU A 9 50.19 -169.33 -24.71
N LEU A 10 50.80 -168.49 -25.55
CA LEU A 10 51.22 -167.14 -25.17
C LEU A 10 50.16 -166.12 -25.60
N LYS A 11 49.64 -165.35 -24.64
CA LYS A 11 48.66 -164.28 -24.91
C LYS A 11 49.41 -162.96 -25.06
N ILE A 12 49.37 -162.40 -26.28
CA ILE A 12 50.02 -161.14 -26.63
C ILE A 12 48.94 -160.09 -26.86
N ARG A 13 49.23 -158.84 -26.50
CA ARG A 13 48.32 -157.70 -26.69
C ARG A 13 49.06 -156.58 -27.41
N HIS A 14 48.46 -156.02 -28.45
CA HIS A 14 49.04 -154.91 -29.22
C HIS A 14 47.94 -153.88 -29.49
N GLY A 15 47.99 -152.75 -28.79
CA GLY A 15 46.82 -151.88 -28.66
C GLY A 15 45.65 -152.62 -28.00
N ASP A 16 44.46 -152.49 -28.56
CA ASP A 16 43.25 -153.13 -28.04
C ASP A 16 43.13 -154.62 -28.41
N GLU A 17 43.81 -155.07 -29.47
CA GLU A 17 43.74 -156.45 -29.97
C GLU A 17 44.44 -157.45 -29.04
N LYS A 18 43.82 -158.62 -28.87
CA LYS A 18 44.31 -159.74 -28.05
C LYS A 18 44.52 -160.99 -28.90
N ALA A 19 45.77 -161.34 -29.18
CA ALA A 19 46.13 -162.55 -29.91
C ALA A 19 46.58 -163.67 -28.96
N CYS A 20 46.14 -164.90 -29.21
CA CYS A 20 46.65 -166.08 -28.52
C CYS A 20 47.54 -166.87 -29.48
N VAL A 21 48.86 -166.76 -29.34
CA VAL A 21 49.83 -167.47 -30.17
C VAL A 21 50.14 -168.83 -29.51
N ASN A 22 49.89 -169.92 -30.24
CA ASN A 22 50.32 -171.24 -29.84
C ASN A 22 51.85 -171.35 -30.02
N LEU A 23 52.62 -171.33 -28.92
CA LEU A 23 54.08 -171.34 -29.01
C LEU A 23 54.61 -172.61 -29.68
N THR A 24 53.94 -173.75 -29.50
CA THR A 24 54.36 -175.01 -30.12
C THR A 24 54.26 -174.93 -31.64
N GLU A 25 53.17 -174.37 -32.17
CA GLU A 25 52.98 -174.16 -33.62
C GLU A 25 53.91 -173.07 -34.18
N TRP A 26 54.07 -171.96 -33.44
CA TRP A 26 54.95 -170.87 -33.84
C TRP A 26 56.42 -171.30 -33.91
N LEU A 27 56.90 -172.04 -32.90
CA LEU A 27 58.27 -172.56 -32.89
C LEU A 27 58.50 -173.54 -34.04
N ASP A 28 57.49 -174.33 -34.41
CA ASP A 28 57.60 -175.27 -35.52
C ASP A 28 57.56 -174.56 -36.89
N ARG A 29 56.78 -173.48 -37.05
CA ARG A 29 56.88 -172.60 -38.22
C ARG A 29 58.26 -171.94 -38.35
N VAL A 30 58.82 -171.43 -37.25
CA VAL A 30 60.17 -170.83 -37.22
C VAL A 30 61.25 -171.87 -37.55
N LYS A 31 61.14 -173.11 -37.06
CA LYS A 31 62.02 -174.22 -37.45
C LYS A 31 61.92 -174.58 -38.93
N ARG A 32 60.71 -174.60 -39.50
CA ARG A 32 60.47 -174.94 -40.92
C ARG A 32 60.88 -173.83 -41.90
N SER A 33 60.84 -172.56 -41.49
CA SER A 33 61.32 -171.42 -42.29
C SER A 33 61.83 -170.25 -41.43
N PRO A 34 63.13 -170.24 -41.06
CA PRO A 34 63.71 -169.15 -40.26
C PRO A 34 63.60 -167.76 -40.92
N LYS A 35 63.47 -167.70 -42.25
CA LYS A 35 63.32 -166.44 -43.01
C LYS A 35 62.05 -165.66 -42.65
N PHE A 36 60.99 -166.34 -42.20
CA PHE A 36 59.67 -165.74 -41.94
C PHE A 36 59.72 -164.58 -40.93
N VAL A 37 60.58 -164.67 -39.90
CA VAL A 37 60.71 -163.62 -38.86
C VAL A 37 61.40 -162.37 -39.40
N PHE A 38 62.36 -162.51 -40.31
CA PHE A 38 63.15 -161.39 -40.83
C PHE A 38 62.41 -160.57 -41.89
N SER A 39 61.48 -161.17 -42.64
CA SER A 39 60.66 -160.46 -43.63
C SER A 39 59.81 -159.35 -42.99
N GLN A 40 58.99 -159.69 -41.98
CA GLN A 40 58.09 -158.73 -41.34
C GLN A 40 58.84 -157.62 -40.59
N LEU A 41 60.02 -157.94 -40.01
CA LEU A 41 60.86 -156.92 -39.36
C LEU A 41 61.41 -155.91 -40.37
N TYR A 42 61.77 -156.34 -41.58
CA TYR A 42 62.21 -155.43 -42.65
C TYR A 42 61.06 -154.57 -43.20
N GLU A 43 59.88 -155.15 -43.43
CA GLU A 43 58.69 -154.39 -43.87
C GLU A 43 58.25 -153.34 -42.82
N GLN A 44 58.30 -153.68 -41.53
CA GLN A 44 58.10 -152.69 -40.47
C GLN A 44 59.20 -151.64 -40.44
N GLN A 45 60.47 -152.00 -40.65
CA GLN A 45 61.57 -151.04 -40.64
C GLN A 45 61.49 -150.03 -41.78
N GLU A 46 61.12 -150.44 -43.00
CA GLU A 46 60.86 -149.49 -44.10
C GLU A 46 59.64 -148.61 -43.81
N SER A 47 58.56 -149.18 -43.27
CA SER A 47 57.38 -148.41 -42.83
C SER A 47 57.73 -147.32 -41.82
N TYR A 48 58.56 -147.63 -40.81
CA TYR A 48 59.03 -146.62 -39.85
C TYR A 48 59.96 -145.58 -40.47
N VAL A 49 60.83 -145.97 -41.42
CA VAL A 49 61.69 -145.02 -42.15
C VAL A 49 60.87 -144.04 -42.98
N ASP A 50 59.80 -144.51 -43.64
CA ASP A 50 58.90 -143.65 -44.41
C ASP A 50 58.04 -142.74 -43.52
N VAL A 51 57.58 -143.22 -42.36
CA VAL A 51 56.94 -142.39 -41.33
C VAL A 51 57.90 -141.32 -40.80
N ILE A 52 59.16 -141.66 -40.53
CA ILE A 52 60.19 -140.70 -40.10
C ILE A 52 60.46 -139.68 -41.21
N ARG A 53 60.56 -140.09 -42.48
CA ARG A 53 60.76 -139.17 -43.62
C ARG A 53 59.55 -138.24 -43.81
N SER A 54 58.33 -138.74 -43.62
CA SER A 54 57.10 -137.94 -43.61
C SER A 54 57.07 -136.93 -42.46
N LEU A 55 57.46 -137.34 -41.25
CA LEU A 55 57.54 -136.46 -40.08
C LEU A 55 58.64 -135.41 -40.23
N GLN A 56 59.81 -135.75 -40.79
CA GLN A 56 60.87 -134.79 -41.11
C GLN A 56 60.44 -133.78 -42.18
N SER A 57 59.69 -134.23 -43.20
CA SER A 57 59.07 -133.36 -44.19
C SER A 57 58.08 -132.38 -43.54
N LYS A 58 57.13 -132.88 -42.74
CA LYS A 58 56.16 -132.04 -41.99
C LYS A 58 56.84 -131.10 -40.98
N LEU A 59 57.89 -131.53 -40.28
CA LEU A 59 58.63 -130.69 -39.35
C LEU A 59 59.42 -129.59 -40.08
N SER A 60 59.88 -129.86 -41.31
CA SER A 60 60.47 -128.84 -42.18
C SER A 60 59.41 -127.87 -42.70
N GLU A 61 58.23 -128.37 -43.11
CA GLU A 61 57.07 -127.54 -43.46
C GLU A 61 56.65 -126.63 -42.29
N TYR A 62 56.51 -127.18 -41.08
CA TYR A 62 56.20 -126.41 -39.88
C TYR A 62 57.30 -125.40 -39.53
N LYS A 63 58.59 -125.73 -39.67
CA LYS A 63 59.68 -124.74 -39.50
C LYS A 63 59.59 -123.61 -40.53
N SER A 64 59.33 -123.92 -41.81
CA SER A 64 59.13 -122.92 -42.85
C SER A 64 57.89 -122.05 -42.57
N ARG A 65 56.81 -122.66 -42.09
CA ARG A 65 55.55 -121.98 -41.73
C ARG A 65 55.69 -121.11 -40.47
N ILE A 66 56.47 -121.54 -39.48
CA ILE A 66 56.83 -120.73 -38.30
C ILE A 66 57.72 -119.57 -38.73
N SER A 67 58.76 -119.81 -39.53
CA SER A 67 59.62 -118.73 -40.06
C SER A 67 58.83 -117.71 -40.87
N TYR A 68 57.86 -118.15 -41.68
CA TYR A 68 56.91 -117.27 -42.39
C TYR A 68 55.92 -116.54 -41.47
N LEU A 69 55.58 -117.10 -40.31
CA LEU A 69 54.75 -116.47 -39.29
C LEU A 69 55.54 -115.50 -38.38
N GLU A 70 56.86 -115.67 -38.26
CA GLU A 70 57.78 -114.79 -37.52
C GLU A 70 58.26 -113.62 -38.39
N HIS A 71 58.66 -113.88 -39.63
CA HIS A 71 58.93 -112.88 -40.68
C HIS A 71 57.64 -112.41 -41.38
N ASN A 72 56.49 -112.64 -40.76
CA ASN A 72 55.18 -112.33 -41.33
C ASN A 72 55.08 -110.82 -41.62
N PRO A 73 54.87 -110.41 -42.89
CA PRO A 73 54.72 -109.00 -43.23
C PRO A 73 53.52 -108.36 -42.52
N ASN A 74 52.56 -109.14 -42.02
CA ASN A 74 51.49 -108.63 -41.17
C ASN A 74 52.01 -108.06 -39.83
N LYS A 75 53.13 -108.55 -39.26
CA LYS A 75 53.68 -108.00 -38.00
C LYS A 75 54.25 -106.60 -38.21
N THR A 76 55.03 -106.39 -39.27
CA THR A 76 55.53 -105.06 -39.64
C THR A 76 54.40 -104.15 -40.13
N HIS A 77 53.38 -104.69 -40.80
CA HIS A 77 52.18 -103.95 -41.18
C HIS A 77 51.36 -103.51 -39.96
N ILE A 78 51.18 -104.36 -38.95
CA ILE A 78 50.50 -104.02 -37.69
C ILE A 78 51.22 -102.84 -37.02
N SER A 79 52.54 -102.88 -36.84
CA SER A 79 53.25 -101.74 -36.22
C SER A 79 53.29 -100.48 -37.10
N GLN A 80 53.16 -100.60 -38.42
CA GLN A 80 52.88 -99.45 -39.28
C GLN A 80 51.45 -98.91 -39.11
N LEU A 81 50.46 -99.76 -38.86
CA LEU A 81 49.08 -99.36 -38.57
C LEU A 81 48.95 -98.73 -37.18
N GLU A 82 49.60 -99.28 -36.16
CA GLU A 82 49.71 -98.71 -34.80
C GLU A 82 50.34 -97.30 -34.84
N ASN A 83 51.44 -97.14 -35.57
CA ASN A 83 52.08 -95.83 -35.77
C ASN A 83 51.17 -94.83 -36.52
N LYS A 84 50.39 -95.31 -37.50
CA LYS A 84 49.37 -94.51 -38.21
C LYS A 84 48.15 -94.20 -37.35
N LEU A 85 47.79 -95.07 -36.40
CA LEU A 85 46.70 -94.89 -35.44
C LEU A 85 47.08 -93.79 -34.43
N ALA A 86 48.22 -93.92 -33.75
CA ALA A 86 48.71 -92.92 -32.81
C ALA A 86 48.82 -91.52 -33.45
N LYS A 87 49.38 -91.43 -34.67
CA LYS A 87 49.45 -90.17 -35.44
C LYS A 87 48.09 -89.64 -35.90
N ARG A 88 47.03 -90.45 -35.93
CA ARG A 88 45.64 -90.01 -36.16
C ARG A 88 44.98 -89.56 -34.86
N GLU A 89 45.22 -90.26 -33.75
CA GLU A 89 44.72 -89.92 -32.42
C GLU A 89 45.31 -88.59 -31.93
N GLU A 90 46.61 -88.38 -32.08
CA GLU A 90 47.32 -87.13 -31.79
C GLU A 90 46.75 -85.95 -32.62
N ARG A 91 46.49 -86.18 -33.92
CA ARG A 91 45.80 -85.20 -34.78
C ARG A 91 44.36 -84.93 -34.33
N LEU A 92 43.62 -85.97 -33.93
CA LEU A 92 42.25 -85.82 -33.40
C LEU A 92 42.25 -85.06 -32.06
N GLN A 93 43.27 -85.24 -31.22
CA GLN A 93 43.45 -84.45 -30.01
C GLN A 93 43.75 -82.99 -30.33
N MET A 94 44.64 -82.70 -31.29
CA MET A 94 44.87 -81.34 -31.79
C MET A 94 43.60 -80.69 -32.35
N PHE A 95 42.79 -81.43 -33.13
CA PHE A 95 41.50 -80.93 -33.62
C PHE A 95 40.49 -80.70 -32.48
N ARG A 96 40.43 -81.58 -31.48
CA ARG A 96 39.58 -81.38 -30.28
C ARG A 96 39.98 -80.10 -29.53
N MET A 97 41.27 -79.90 -29.25
CA MET A 97 41.77 -78.70 -28.56
C MET A 97 41.47 -77.43 -29.36
N ARG A 98 41.69 -77.44 -30.69
CA ARG A 98 41.37 -76.30 -31.56
C ARG A 98 39.86 -76.01 -31.62
N ASN A 99 39.00 -77.04 -31.59
CA ASN A 99 37.56 -76.87 -31.53
C ASN A 99 37.12 -76.29 -30.16
N THR A 100 37.73 -76.72 -29.06
CA THR A 100 37.50 -76.11 -27.73
C THR A 100 37.95 -74.65 -27.70
N GLU A 101 39.12 -74.32 -28.24
CA GLU A 101 39.59 -72.93 -28.36
C GLU A 101 38.61 -72.08 -29.20
N MET A 102 38.18 -72.59 -30.36
CA MET A 102 37.23 -71.90 -31.24
C MET A 102 35.86 -71.70 -30.57
N ASN A 103 35.36 -72.69 -29.83
CA ASN A 103 34.10 -72.59 -29.07
C ASN A 103 34.22 -71.57 -27.92
N ASN A 104 35.34 -71.54 -27.21
CA ASN A 104 35.59 -70.56 -26.14
C ASN A 104 35.67 -69.13 -26.71
N ARG A 105 36.31 -68.95 -27.87
CA ARG A 105 36.36 -67.67 -28.58
C ARG A 105 34.97 -67.24 -29.06
N LEU A 106 34.17 -68.15 -29.60
CA LEU A 106 32.79 -67.88 -29.99
C LEU A 106 31.92 -67.48 -28.78
N ALA A 107 32.11 -68.14 -27.63
CA ALA A 107 31.43 -67.78 -26.38
C ALA A 107 31.81 -66.37 -25.89
N SER A 108 33.09 -66.00 -25.92
CA SER A 108 33.55 -64.64 -25.60
C SER A 108 32.93 -63.60 -26.54
N GLN A 109 32.96 -63.85 -27.86
CA GLN A 109 32.38 -62.94 -28.85
C GLN A 109 30.86 -62.79 -28.72
N ASN A 110 30.14 -63.85 -28.32
CA ASN A 110 28.71 -63.76 -28.01
C ASN A 110 28.47 -62.93 -26.74
N GLN A 111 29.29 -63.10 -25.69
CA GLN A 111 29.19 -62.31 -24.47
C GLN A 111 29.49 -60.81 -24.71
N GLU A 112 30.48 -60.51 -25.55
CA GLU A 112 30.76 -59.16 -26.04
C GLU A 112 29.56 -58.58 -26.82
N GLN A 113 28.93 -59.37 -27.70
CA GLN A 113 27.75 -58.93 -28.45
C GLN A 113 26.53 -58.64 -27.55
N GLU A 114 26.25 -59.45 -26.52
CA GLU A 114 25.19 -59.11 -25.56
C GLU A 114 25.53 -57.83 -24.77
N ALA A 115 26.78 -57.67 -24.31
CA ALA A 115 27.21 -56.44 -23.64
C ALA A 115 27.07 -55.19 -24.52
N TYR A 116 27.31 -55.29 -25.83
CA TYR A 116 27.06 -54.20 -26.77
C TYR A 116 25.56 -53.94 -27.02
N LYS A 117 24.70 -54.98 -27.03
CA LYS A 117 23.23 -54.80 -27.10
C LYS A 117 22.69 -54.08 -25.86
N ASP A 118 23.20 -54.40 -24.67
CA ASP A 118 22.85 -53.73 -23.42
C ASP A 118 23.26 -52.25 -23.45
N GLN A 119 24.49 -51.95 -23.91
CA GLN A 119 24.97 -50.58 -24.11
C GLN A 119 24.10 -49.80 -25.11
N ILE A 120 23.76 -50.39 -26.26
CA ILE A 120 22.87 -49.78 -27.26
C ILE A 120 21.48 -49.51 -26.66
N THR A 121 20.96 -50.43 -25.84
CA THR A 121 19.65 -50.28 -25.18
C THR A 121 19.68 -49.16 -24.14
N ALA A 122 20.74 -49.08 -23.32
CA ALA A 122 20.94 -48.00 -22.36
C ALA A 122 21.13 -46.62 -23.06
N LEU A 123 21.81 -46.57 -24.21
CA LEU A 123 21.95 -45.36 -25.00
C LEU A 123 20.63 -44.91 -25.63
N LYS A 124 19.81 -45.84 -26.14
CA LYS A 124 18.46 -45.54 -26.64
C LYS A 124 17.56 -44.97 -25.53
N ALA A 125 17.61 -45.54 -24.32
CA ALA A 125 16.88 -45.01 -23.17
C ALA A 125 17.31 -43.57 -22.83
N LYS A 126 18.62 -43.30 -22.77
CA LYS A 126 19.15 -41.93 -22.56
C LYS A 126 18.72 -40.96 -23.65
N LEU A 127 18.73 -41.39 -24.91
CA LEU A 127 18.31 -40.56 -26.05
C LEU A 127 16.81 -40.21 -25.95
N SER A 128 15.95 -41.18 -25.62
CA SER A 128 14.51 -40.93 -25.41
C SER A 128 14.22 -39.91 -24.30
N VAL A 129 15.03 -39.90 -23.23
CA VAL A 129 14.90 -38.92 -22.13
C VAL A 129 15.38 -37.52 -22.57
N LEU A 130 16.43 -37.45 -23.39
CA LEU A 130 16.92 -36.18 -23.94
C LEU A 130 15.93 -35.59 -24.97
N GLU A 131 15.31 -36.42 -25.80
CA GLU A 131 14.22 -35.98 -26.69
C GLU A 131 13.06 -35.37 -25.90
N GLU A 132 12.57 -36.04 -24.85
CA GLU A 132 11.43 -35.53 -24.07
C GLU A 132 11.77 -34.21 -23.38
N ARG A 133 12.94 -34.13 -22.75
CA ARG A 133 13.45 -32.87 -22.16
C ARG A 133 13.62 -31.75 -23.20
N THR A 134 13.83 -32.10 -24.47
CA THR A 134 13.89 -31.13 -25.58
C THR A 134 12.48 -30.66 -25.98
N ARG A 135 11.47 -31.54 -25.93
CA ARG A 135 10.05 -31.16 -26.08
C ARG A 135 9.61 -30.23 -24.95
N GLU A 136 9.91 -30.58 -23.69
CA GLU A 136 9.65 -29.74 -22.51
C GLU A 136 10.24 -28.33 -22.67
N TYR A 137 11.51 -28.20 -23.06
CA TYR A 137 12.14 -26.90 -23.26
C TYR A 137 11.55 -26.14 -24.46
N SER A 138 11.20 -26.82 -25.56
CA SER A 138 10.50 -26.20 -26.69
C SER A 138 9.14 -25.62 -26.27
N THR A 139 8.35 -26.39 -25.50
CA THR A 139 7.07 -25.91 -24.95
C THR A 139 7.26 -24.75 -23.97
N ARG A 140 8.30 -24.77 -23.13
CA ARG A 140 8.62 -23.65 -22.22
C ARG A 140 9.01 -22.39 -22.98
N ILE A 141 9.80 -22.49 -24.05
CA ILE A 141 10.16 -21.35 -24.91
C ILE A 141 8.91 -20.80 -25.62
N ALA A 142 8.05 -21.66 -26.15
CA ALA A 142 6.80 -21.24 -26.78
C ALA A 142 5.88 -20.48 -25.81
N ARG A 143 5.81 -20.94 -24.54
CA ARG A 143 5.07 -20.24 -23.48
C ARG A 143 5.69 -18.87 -23.14
N LEU A 144 7.00 -18.81 -22.90
CA LEU A 144 7.69 -17.55 -22.58
C LEU A 144 7.57 -16.52 -23.71
N ASN A 145 7.59 -16.95 -24.96
CA ASN A 145 7.36 -16.06 -26.11
C ASN A 145 5.92 -15.52 -26.17
N ALA A 146 4.92 -16.29 -25.71
CA ALA A 146 3.54 -15.84 -25.62
C ALA A 146 3.32 -14.88 -24.43
N GLU A 147 3.99 -15.11 -23.30
CA GLU A 147 4.00 -14.22 -22.14
C GLU A 147 4.69 -12.89 -22.48
N LEU A 148 5.84 -12.92 -23.17
CA LEU A 148 6.51 -11.73 -23.71
C LEU A 148 5.62 -10.96 -24.69
N ALA A 149 4.95 -11.66 -25.61
CA ALA A 149 4.05 -11.05 -26.58
C ALA A 149 2.80 -10.41 -25.94
N ALA A 150 2.40 -10.84 -24.73
CA ALA A 150 1.32 -10.22 -23.96
C ALA A 150 1.79 -8.91 -23.30
N HIS A 151 2.93 -8.93 -22.61
CA HIS A 151 3.54 -7.71 -22.04
C HIS A 151 3.89 -6.67 -23.13
N GLU A 152 4.25 -7.12 -24.32
CA GLU A 152 4.41 -6.24 -25.49
C GLU A 152 3.13 -5.52 -25.93
N GLN A 153 1.92 -6.03 -25.62
CA GLN A 153 0.65 -5.34 -25.91
C GLN A 153 0.21 -4.46 -24.73
N GLU A 154 0.42 -4.93 -23.50
CA GLU A 154 0.24 -4.18 -22.26
C GLU A 154 1.02 -2.85 -22.31
N HIS A 155 2.33 -2.90 -22.55
CA HIS A 155 3.18 -1.71 -22.70
C HIS A 155 2.76 -0.79 -23.87
N LYS A 156 2.12 -1.32 -24.92
CA LYS A 156 1.56 -0.50 -26.02
C LYS A 156 0.27 0.21 -25.61
N LEU A 157 -0.52 -0.38 -24.72
CA LEU A 157 -1.70 0.26 -24.11
C LEU A 157 -1.27 1.33 -23.11
N ASP A 158 -0.27 1.06 -22.27
CA ASP A 158 0.30 2.03 -21.33
C ASP A 158 0.86 3.25 -22.06
N GLN A 159 1.58 3.05 -23.18
CA GLN A 159 2.04 4.14 -24.04
C GLN A 159 0.89 4.96 -24.65
N GLN A 160 -0.25 4.35 -24.96
CA GLN A 160 -1.44 5.07 -25.44
C GLN A 160 -2.07 5.91 -24.32
N LEU A 161 -2.22 5.33 -23.12
CA LEU A 161 -2.73 6.04 -21.94
C LEU A 161 -1.82 7.22 -21.57
N ILE A 162 -0.49 7.06 -21.61
CA ILE A 162 0.47 8.15 -21.37
C ILE A 162 0.23 9.31 -22.36
N MET A 163 0.12 9.04 -23.66
CA MET A 163 -0.15 10.10 -24.66
C MET A 163 -1.52 10.77 -24.46
N GLU A 164 -2.54 10.05 -23.99
CA GLU A 164 -3.85 10.63 -23.65
C GLU A 164 -3.76 11.53 -22.40
N TRP A 165 -2.99 11.12 -21.38
CA TRP A 165 -2.73 11.95 -20.19
C TRP A 165 -1.88 13.18 -20.49
N GLU A 166 -0.85 13.07 -21.33
CA GLU A 166 -0.04 14.21 -21.81
C GLU A 166 -0.91 15.23 -22.55
N SER A 167 -1.74 14.80 -23.51
CA SER A 167 -2.66 15.70 -24.24
C SER A 167 -3.73 16.31 -23.32
N ARG A 168 -4.17 15.58 -22.29
CA ARG A 168 -5.07 16.10 -21.26
C ARG A 168 -4.37 17.15 -20.37
N ALA A 169 -3.09 16.98 -20.06
CA ALA A 169 -2.29 17.95 -19.32
C ALA A 169 -2.07 19.25 -20.11
N GLU A 170 -1.64 19.18 -21.38
CA GLU A 170 -1.51 20.35 -22.28
C GLU A 170 -2.81 21.19 -22.32
N LYS A 171 -3.95 20.51 -22.38
CA LYS A 171 -5.28 21.14 -22.35
C LYS A 171 -5.56 21.86 -21.03
N TYR A 172 -5.17 21.30 -19.89
CA TYR A 172 -5.32 21.96 -18.59
C TYR A 172 -4.35 23.14 -18.43
N GLU A 173 -3.10 23.04 -18.89
CA GLU A 173 -2.16 24.17 -18.92
C GLU A 173 -2.72 25.34 -19.75
N SER A 174 -3.31 25.06 -20.91
CA SER A 174 -3.97 26.09 -21.72
C SER A 174 -5.16 26.75 -21.01
N ILE A 175 -5.93 26.02 -20.20
CA ILE A 175 -7.04 26.57 -19.41
C ILE A 175 -6.50 27.42 -18.25
N ILE A 176 -5.45 26.98 -17.57
CA ILE A 176 -4.78 27.73 -16.49
C ILE A 176 -4.26 29.08 -17.04
N ALA A 177 -3.59 29.06 -18.20
CA ALA A 177 -3.09 30.27 -18.84
C ALA A 177 -4.22 31.26 -19.22
N GLU A 178 -5.38 30.78 -19.67
CA GLU A 178 -6.53 31.66 -19.92
C GLU A 178 -7.06 32.27 -18.60
N LEU A 179 -7.20 31.45 -17.55
CA LEU A 179 -7.66 31.91 -16.23
C LEU A 179 -6.72 32.94 -15.61
N GLU A 180 -5.40 32.86 -15.83
CA GLU A 180 -4.45 33.89 -15.40
C GLU A 180 -4.65 35.22 -16.13
N VAL A 181 -4.91 35.19 -17.44
CA VAL A 181 -5.23 36.39 -18.24
C VAL A 181 -6.56 37.01 -17.79
N GLN A 182 -7.57 36.20 -17.48
CA GLN A 182 -8.84 36.67 -16.92
C GLN A 182 -8.64 37.29 -15.52
N LYS A 183 -7.90 36.62 -14.62
CA LYS A 183 -7.54 37.08 -13.27
C LYS A 183 -6.82 38.44 -13.29
N GLU A 184 -5.85 38.63 -14.18
CA GLU A 184 -5.14 39.89 -14.33
C GLU A 184 -6.01 40.99 -14.98
N THR A 185 -6.97 40.61 -15.84
CA THR A 185 -7.97 41.56 -16.36
C THR A 185 -8.90 42.06 -15.26
N VAL A 186 -9.38 41.16 -14.39
CA VAL A 186 -10.18 41.53 -13.20
C VAL A 186 -9.37 42.37 -12.21
N ARG A 187 -8.07 42.06 -12.02
CA ARG A 187 -7.16 42.88 -11.20
C ARG A 187 -7.08 44.32 -11.71
N LYS A 188 -6.88 44.51 -13.02
CA LYS A 188 -6.88 45.86 -13.66
C LYS A 188 -8.21 46.59 -13.47
N GLN A 189 -9.34 45.90 -13.62
CA GLN A 189 -10.68 46.49 -13.39
C GLN A 189 -10.86 46.91 -11.92
N SER A 190 -10.44 46.08 -10.97
CA SER A 190 -10.52 46.37 -9.53
C SER A 190 -9.69 47.61 -9.16
N THR A 191 -8.44 47.70 -9.63
CA THR A 191 -7.61 48.91 -9.46
C THR A 191 -8.31 50.15 -10.00
N ARG A 192 -8.94 50.07 -11.19
CA ARG A 192 -9.65 51.19 -11.78
C ARG A 192 -10.91 51.59 -10.99
N ILE A 193 -11.59 50.66 -10.36
CA ILE A 193 -12.72 50.95 -9.45
C ILE A 193 -12.22 51.69 -8.20
N VAL A 194 -11.08 51.28 -7.62
CA VAL A 194 -10.47 51.95 -6.46
C VAL A 194 -10.02 53.39 -6.82
N GLU A 195 -9.43 53.60 -8.00
CA GLU A 195 -9.12 54.96 -8.51
C GLU A 195 -10.37 55.85 -8.59
N LEU A 196 -11.48 55.32 -9.12
CA LEU A 196 -12.74 56.06 -9.26
C LEU A 196 -13.39 56.35 -7.91
N LEU A 197 -13.33 55.43 -6.95
CA LEU A 197 -13.82 55.63 -5.58
C LEU A 197 -13.01 56.72 -4.85
N ASN A 198 -11.69 56.71 -4.98
CA ASN A 198 -10.83 57.75 -4.40
C ASN A 198 -11.09 59.14 -5.02
N ALA A 199 -11.32 59.19 -6.34
CA ALA A 199 -11.70 60.43 -7.03
C ALA A 199 -13.09 60.94 -6.58
N LEU A 200 -14.06 60.04 -6.39
CA LEU A 200 -15.38 60.37 -5.88
C LEU A 200 -15.32 60.90 -4.44
N ALA A 201 -14.59 60.24 -3.54
CA ALA A 201 -14.41 60.70 -2.16
C ALA A 201 -13.76 62.10 -2.09
N THR A 202 -12.76 62.35 -2.94
CA THR A 202 -12.14 63.68 -3.08
C THR A 202 -13.15 64.74 -3.56
N ALA A 203 -14.02 64.38 -4.51
CA ALA A 203 -15.08 65.28 -4.99
C ALA A 203 -16.15 65.56 -3.90
N THR A 204 -16.53 64.56 -3.11
CA THR A 204 -17.44 64.73 -1.96
C THR A 204 -16.83 65.67 -0.92
N GLN A 205 -15.57 65.48 -0.53
CA GLN A 205 -14.88 66.36 0.42
C GLN A 205 -14.84 67.83 -0.08
N GLN A 206 -14.67 68.03 -1.39
CA GLN A 206 -14.69 69.36 -2.00
C GLN A 206 -16.11 69.97 -2.01
N GLN A 207 -17.17 69.15 -2.17
CA GLN A 207 -18.56 69.60 -2.02
C GLN A 207 -18.91 69.94 -0.57
N ASP A 208 -18.51 69.13 0.41
CA ASP A 208 -18.71 69.42 1.84
C ASP A 208 -18.07 70.76 2.23
N LYS A 209 -16.85 71.02 1.75
CA LYS A 209 -16.19 72.32 1.92
C LYS A 209 -16.99 73.46 1.28
N GLN A 210 -17.46 73.29 0.04
CA GLN A 210 -18.27 74.31 -0.64
C GLN A 210 -19.59 74.59 0.11
N VAL A 211 -20.22 73.56 0.70
CA VAL A 211 -21.42 73.71 1.55
C VAL A 211 -21.09 74.46 2.84
N ALA A 212 -19.94 74.19 3.48
CA ALA A 212 -19.49 74.94 4.65
C ALA A 212 -19.23 76.42 4.32
N ASP A 213 -18.48 76.71 3.24
CA ASP A 213 -18.19 78.07 2.77
C ASP A 213 -19.49 78.85 2.46
N LEU A 214 -20.48 78.21 1.82
CA LEU A 214 -21.80 78.79 1.55
C LEU A 214 -22.64 79.02 2.82
N ASN A 215 -22.52 78.15 3.83
CA ASN A 215 -23.26 78.28 5.08
C ASN A 215 -22.71 79.43 5.95
N ASP A 216 -21.39 79.64 5.97
CA ASP A 216 -20.80 80.82 6.62
C ASP A 216 -21.11 82.12 5.85
N GLN A 217 -21.18 82.11 4.50
CA GLN A 217 -21.73 83.24 3.74
C GLN A 217 -23.19 83.55 4.13
N LEU A 218 -24.06 82.54 4.19
CA LEU A 218 -25.46 82.68 4.58
C LEU A 218 -25.63 83.21 6.02
N LYS A 219 -24.70 82.86 6.91
CA LYS A 219 -24.63 83.36 8.29
C LYS A 219 -24.19 84.83 8.34
N ILE A 220 -23.25 85.26 7.49
CA ILE A 220 -22.88 86.67 7.33
C ILE A 220 -24.06 87.48 6.77
N GLU A 221 -24.74 86.98 5.74
CA GLU A 221 -25.95 87.63 5.18
C GLU A 221 -27.08 87.75 6.21
N ARG A 222 -27.30 86.72 7.04
CA ARG A 222 -28.24 86.81 8.18
C ARG A 222 -27.85 87.88 9.20
N GLN A 223 -26.56 88.03 9.50
CA GLN A 223 -26.07 89.09 10.39
C GLN A 223 -26.29 90.49 9.78
N GLN A 224 -25.99 90.66 8.49
CA GLN A 224 -26.28 91.90 7.75
C GLN A 224 -27.78 92.22 7.74
N HIS A 225 -28.63 91.25 7.39
CA HIS A 225 -30.09 91.41 7.40
C HIS A 225 -30.62 91.83 8.78
N ASN A 226 -30.11 91.23 9.86
CA ASN A 226 -30.48 91.60 11.22
C ASN A 226 -30.02 93.03 11.58
N ALA A 227 -28.84 93.46 11.12
CA ALA A 227 -28.36 94.84 11.30
C ALA A 227 -29.19 95.86 10.48
N TYR A 228 -29.59 95.52 9.26
CA TYR A 228 -30.53 96.32 8.46
C TYR A 228 -31.92 96.39 9.11
N THR A 229 -32.41 95.28 9.66
CA THR A 229 -33.68 95.22 10.40
C THR A 229 -33.63 96.10 11.66
N GLY A 230 -32.54 96.02 12.44
CA GLY A 230 -32.31 96.89 13.59
C GLY A 230 -32.26 98.38 13.22
N ARG A 231 -31.58 98.73 12.11
CA ARG A 231 -31.60 100.09 11.56
C ARG A 231 -32.99 100.53 11.11
N PHE A 232 -33.78 99.65 10.50
CA PHE A 232 -35.14 99.95 10.07
C PHE A 232 -36.07 100.20 11.26
N VAL A 233 -35.96 99.41 12.33
CA VAL A 233 -36.68 99.62 13.59
C VAL A 233 -36.26 100.94 14.25
N ALA A 234 -34.97 101.25 14.29
CA ALA A 234 -34.46 102.51 14.84
C ALA A 234 -34.93 103.72 14.04
N LEU A 235 -34.93 103.66 12.70
CA LEU A 235 -35.46 104.70 11.82
C LEU A 235 -36.98 104.84 11.94
N SER A 236 -37.71 103.73 12.14
CA SER A 236 -39.15 103.75 12.39
C SER A 236 -39.48 104.39 13.75
N ALA A 237 -38.69 104.10 14.78
CA ALA A 237 -38.82 104.74 16.10
C ALA A 237 -38.43 106.23 16.07
N GLN A 238 -37.40 106.61 15.31
CA GLN A 238 -37.06 108.01 15.06
C GLN A 238 -38.21 108.72 14.31
N LEU A 239 -38.76 108.11 13.26
CA LEU A 239 -39.89 108.67 12.51
C LEU A 239 -41.16 108.81 13.38
N GLU A 240 -41.43 107.87 14.28
CA GLU A 240 -42.54 108.01 15.25
C GLU A 240 -42.24 109.07 16.31
N GLY A 241 -40.97 109.22 16.72
CA GLY A 241 -40.50 110.34 17.55
C GLY A 241 -40.69 111.69 16.86
N GLU A 242 -40.26 111.83 15.61
CA GLU A 242 -40.44 113.02 14.77
C GLU A 242 -41.92 113.30 14.49
N LYS A 243 -42.78 112.28 14.33
CA LYS A 243 -44.24 112.47 14.32
C LYS A 243 -44.76 112.96 15.65
N MET A 244 -44.30 112.43 16.78
CA MET A 244 -44.74 112.87 18.11
C MET A 244 -44.25 114.29 18.42
N GLU A 245 -43.04 114.66 17.98
CA GLU A 245 -42.55 116.04 18.01
C GLU A 245 -43.32 116.93 17.04
N HIS A 246 -43.70 116.45 15.86
CA HIS A 246 -44.50 117.22 14.89
C HIS A 246 -45.95 117.35 15.35
N GLU A 247 -46.55 116.36 16.01
CA GLU A 247 -47.91 116.43 16.56
C GLU A 247 -47.92 117.23 17.88
N THR A 248 -46.82 117.22 18.65
CA THR A 248 -46.58 118.18 19.76
C THR A 248 -46.37 119.59 19.23
N SER A 249 -45.61 119.77 18.16
CA SER A 249 -45.40 121.07 17.50
C SER A 249 -46.66 121.56 16.82
N ARG A 250 -47.50 120.65 16.30
CA ARG A 250 -48.84 120.94 15.80
C ARG A 250 -49.80 121.23 16.93
N GLY A 251 -49.65 120.59 18.09
CA GLY A 251 -50.33 120.91 19.33
C GLY A 251 -49.91 122.27 19.88
N GLN A 252 -48.65 122.67 19.72
CA GLN A 252 -48.15 124.01 20.03
C GLN A 252 -48.52 125.03 18.96
N ILE A 253 -48.66 124.66 17.68
CA ILE A 253 -49.21 125.51 16.62
C ILE A 253 -50.73 125.63 16.78
N ALA A 254 -51.41 124.61 17.32
CA ALA A 254 -52.80 124.68 17.73
C ALA A 254 -52.94 125.50 19.02
N GLU A 255 -52.06 125.39 20.00
CA GLU A 255 -52.04 126.27 21.19
C GLU A 255 -51.63 127.70 20.83
N LEU A 256 -50.75 127.89 19.85
CA LEU A 256 -50.37 129.21 19.32
C LEU A 256 -51.42 129.76 18.35
N SER A 257 -52.20 128.91 17.66
CA SER A 257 -53.39 129.33 16.92
C SER A 257 -54.49 129.66 17.90
N ASP A 258 -54.80 128.81 18.89
CA ASP A 258 -55.73 129.08 19.98
C ASP A 258 -55.28 130.27 20.84
N ARG A 259 -53.98 130.61 20.90
CA ARG A 259 -53.47 131.86 21.50
C ARG A 259 -53.37 133.02 20.51
N LEU A 260 -53.40 132.79 19.20
CA LEU A 260 -53.51 133.82 18.16
C LEU A 260 -54.98 134.14 17.86
N ASP A 261 -55.88 133.19 18.07
CA ASP A 261 -57.33 133.21 18.00
C ASP A 261 -57.89 133.59 19.37
N ALA A 262 -57.24 133.24 20.49
CA ALA A 262 -57.46 133.93 21.75
C ALA A 262 -56.69 135.26 21.82
N GLN A 263 -55.70 135.57 20.96
CA GLN A 263 -55.22 136.96 20.78
C GLN A 263 -56.07 137.75 19.79
N THR A 264 -56.72 137.09 18.83
CA THR A 264 -57.65 137.72 17.90
C THR A 264 -58.98 137.91 18.60
N GLN A 265 -59.45 136.96 19.40
CA GLN A 265 -60.50 137.16 20.41
C GLN A 265 -60.02 137.95 21.63
N GLN A 266 -58.71 138.18 21.85
CA GLN A 266 -58.24 139.21 22.80
C GLN A 266 -58.14 140.59 22.14
N GLN A 267 -58.08 140.71 20.81
CA GLN A 267 -58.23 141.97 20.08
C GLN A 267 -59.71 142.30 19.85
N GLU A 268 -60.53 141.30 19.52
CA GLU A 268 -61.99 141.35 19.52
C GLU A 268 -62.53 141.34 20.96
N ALA A 269 -61.74 141.01 21.99
CA ALA A 269 -62.01 141.44 23.36
C ALA A 269 -61.48 142.86 23.59
N TYR A 270 -60.29 143.27 23.17
CA TYR A 270 -59.89 144.68 23.28
C TYR A 270 -60.75 145.63 22.41
N LYS A 271 -61.72 145.10 21.61
CA LYS A 271 -62.86 145.80 20.98
C LYS A 271 -64.19 145.49 21.69
N ASP A 272 -64.67 144.26 21.65
CA ASP A 272 -66.01 143.89 22.09
C ASP A 272 -66.05 143.42 23.55
N ARG A 273 -64.89 143.21 24.21
CA ARG A 273 -64.68 143.29 25.67
C ARG A 273 -64.18 144.69 26.12
N ILE A 274 -63.92 145.63 25.21
CA ILE A 274 -64.17 147.06 25.48
C ILE A 274 -65.70 147.26 25.63
N ALA A 275 -66.52 146.50 24.91
CA ALA A 275 -67.99 146.40 25.05
C ALA A 275 -68.49 145.26 25.98
N GLU A 276 -67.60 144.60 26.73
CA GLU A 276 -67.92 143.42 27.57
C GLU A 276 -67.00 143.29 28.81
N LEU A 277 -66.09 144.24 29.08
CA LEU A 277 -65.88 144.68 30.48
C LEU A 277 -67.20 145.23 31.06
N GLU A 278 -68.15 145.55 30.18
CA GLU A 278 -69.58 145.72 30.45
C GLU A 278 -70.27 144.41 30.92
N ASN A 279 -69.75 143.19 30.63
CA ASN A 279 -70.23 141.90 31.17
C ASN A 279 -69.09 140.94 31.59
N LYS A 280 -68.86 140.88 32.92
CA LYS A 280 -67.91 139.99 33.63
C LYS A 280 -68.28 138.49 33.50
N LEU A 281 -67.42 137.60 34.06
CA LEU A 281 -67.70 136.16 34.41
C LEU A 281 -67.75 135.18 33.19
N THR A 282 -67.37 133.88 33.18
CA THR A 282 -66.81 132.89 34.16
C THR A 282 -66.07 131.65 33.48
N ALA A 283 -65.86 130.50 34.15
CA ALA A 283 -64.83 129.41 33.96
C ALA A 283 -65.40 127.96 33.69
N GLN A 284 -64.73 126.80 33.40
CA GLN A 284 -63.36 126.34 32.93
C GLN A 284 -63.23 124.75 32.98
N THR A 285 -62.21 124.08 32.35
CA THR A 285 -61.58 122.71 32.64
C THR A 285 -62.38 121.37 32.31
N THR A 286 -61.92 120.08 32.19
CA THR A 286 -60.73 119.19 31.76
C THR A 286 -61.07 117.67 32.09
N LEU A 287 -60.44 116.50 31.77
CA LEU A 287 -59.40 115.90 30.85
C LEU A 287 -59.36 114.30 30.93
N HIS A 288 -58.53 113.62 30.10
CA HIS A 288 -57.71 112.36 30.34
C HIS A 288 -58.14 110.84 30.11
N ASP A 289 -57.29 110.10 29.32
CA ASP A 289 -56.48 108.82 29.42
C ASP A 289 -56.82 107.43 30.09
N GLY A 290 -56.22 106.30 29.56
CA GLY A 290 -55.33 105.36 30.36
C GLY A 290 -55.35 103.76 30.29
N ASN A 291 -54.22 103.11 29.90
CA ASN A 291 -53.39 101.91 30.40
C ASN A 291 -53.93 100.56 31.06
N THR A 292 -53.23 99.37 31.27
CA THR A 292 -52.01 98.57 30.78
C THR A 292 -51.84 97.12 31.41
N SER A 293 -51.06 96.17 30.78
CA SER A 293 -50.19 95.02 31.32
C SER A 293 -50.73 93.77 32.11
N GLU A 294 -50.05 92.59 32.36
CA GLU A 294 -49.01 91.71 31.69
C GLU A 294 -48.58 90.41 32.54
N GLY A 295 -48.04 89.30 31.95
CA GLY A 295 -47.14 88.26 32.58
C GLY A 295 -47.60 86.75 32.72
N THR A 296 -46.83 85.68 33.15
CA THR A 296 -45.36 85.32 33.17
C THR A 296 -44.96 83.89 33.79
N TYR A 297 -44.22 83.01 33.04
CA TYR A 297 -43.16 81.96 33.40
C TYR A 297 -43.27 80.61 34.25
N PHE A 298 -42.25 79.72 34.07
CA PHE A 298 -41.70 78.54 34.85
C PHE A 298 -42.44 77.14 34.91
N SER A 299 -41.91 75.96 35.36
CA SER A 299 -40.71 75.50 36.16
C SER A 299 -40.20 74.03 35.85
N PHE A 300 -39.36 73.35 36.69
CA PHE A 300 -38.68 72.02 36.44
C PHE A 300 -38.27 71.16 37.71
N THR A 301 -38.12 69.80 37.61
CA THR A 301 -37.10 68.88 38.27
C THR A 301 -37.45 67.37 38.17
N GLU A 302 -36.45 66.46 38.14
CA GLU A 302 -36.61 64.99 38.00
C GLU A 302 -35.40 64.18 38.58
N THR A 303 -35.52 62.85 38.77
CA THR A 303 -34.44 61.94 39.25
C THR A 303 -34.35 60.64 38.44
N THR A 304 -33.14 60.13 38.21
CA THR A 304 -32.86 59.00 37.28
C THR A 304 -32.55 57.68 37.98
N GLN A 305 -33.08 56.59 37.41
CA GLN A 305 -32.84 55.20 37.79
C GLN A 305 -32.08 54.48 36.66
N THR A 306 -31.25 53.48 36.98
CA THR A 306 -30.50 52.70 35.97
C THR A 306 -31.44 51.89 35.07
N LYS A 307 -31.18 51.89 33.76
CA LYS A 307 -32.00 51.16 32.79
C LYS A 307 -31.65 49.68 32.81
N ALA A 308 -32.64 48.82 33.04
CA ALA A 308 -32.46 47.37 32.94
C ALA A 308 -32.09 46.96 31.50
N LEU A 309 -30.91 46.36 31.31
CA LEU A 309 -30.59 45.67 30.05
C LEU A 309 -31.47 44.41 29.90
N PRO A 310 -31.92 44.09 28.67
CA PRO A 310 -32.57 42.81 28.40
C PRO A 310 -31.64 41.64 28.68
N ASP A 311 -32.20 40.48 29.01
CA ASP A 311 -31.40 39.27 29.27
C ASP A 311 -30.81 38.70 27.96
N PRO A 312 -29.52 38.32 27.94
CA PRO A 312 -28.93 37.63 26.80
C PRO A 312 -29.71 36.35 26.45
N PRO A 313 -29.91 36.01 25.16
CA PRO A 313 -30.63 34.81 24.76
C PRO A 313 -30.05 33.52 25.37
N LEU A 314 -30.84 32.44 25.44
CA LEU A 314 -30.36 31.17 25.98
C LEU A 314 -29.32 30.53 25.05
N LEU A 315 -28.13 30.25 25.57
CA LEU A 315 -27.13 29.49 24.84
C LEU A 315 -27.53 28.01 24.80
N ASN A 316 -27.64 27.50 23.58
CA ASN A 316 -27.89 26.12 23.24
C ASN A 316 -26.91 25.72 22.13
N ASP A 317 -26.77 24.42 21.85
CA ASP A 317 -25.78 23.89 20.91
C ASP A 317 -26.03 24.25 19.43
N LYS A 318 -27.20 24.81 19.07
CA LYS A 318 -27.65 24.96 17.68
C LYS A 318 -27.49 26.39 17.13
N ASP A 319 -26.25 26.75 16.80
CA ASP A 319 -25.79 27.88 15.95
C ASP A 319 -26.27 29.33 16.26
N TYR A 320 -27.35 29.55 17.02
CA TYR A 320 -27.87 30.87 17.35
C TYR A 320 -28.37 30.96 18.81
N PRO A 321 -27.84 31.88 19.64
CA PRO A 321 -26.74 32.81 19.34
C PRO A 321 -25.40 32.09 19.16
N SER A 322 -24.49 32.67 18.36
CA SER A 322 -23.09 32.20 18.35
C SER A 322 -22.42 32.49 19.70
N VAL A 323 -21.53 31.59 20.12
CA VAL A 323 -20.91 31.62 21.47
C VAL A 323 -20.19 32.93 21.75
N ALA A 324 -19.45 33.47 20.78
CA ALA A 324 -18.74 34.75 20.93
C ALA A 324 -19.71 35.94 21.14
N ASN A 325 -20.81 36.00 20.37
CA ASN A 325 -21.83 37.03 20.54
C ASN A 325 -22.60 36.86 21.87
N TRP A 326 -22.89 35.62 22.28
CA TRP A 326 -23.50 35.34 23.58
C TRP A 326 -22.59 35.72 24.75
N LYS A 327 -21.30 35.36 24.70
CA LYS A 327 -20.27 35.75 25.67
C LYS A 327 -20.21 37.26 25.83
N TYR A 328 -20.13 38.02 24.73
CA TYR A 328 -20.17 39.48 24.74
C TYR A 328 -21.42 40.05 25.44
N LEU A 329 -22.61 39.50 25.13
CA LEU A 329 -23.87 39.91 25.77
C LEU A 329 -23.91 39.56 27.27
N MET A 330 -23.36 38.42 27.68
CA MET A 330 -23.24 38.02 29.09
C MET A 330 -22.26 38.93 29.85
N GLU A 331 -21.08 39.21 29.29
CA GLU A 331 -20.12 40.16 29.86
C GLU A 331 -20.72 41.56 30.02
N MET A 332 -21.48 42.03 29.03
CA MET A 332 -22.16 43.32 29.11
C MET A 332 -23.28 43.32 30.16
N LYS A 333 -24.05 42.23 30.30
CA LYS A 333 -25.04 42.09 31.37
C LYS A 333 -24.37 42.16 32.74
N PHE A 334 -23.28 41.44 32.98
CA PHE A 334 -22.57 41.49 34.28
C PHE A 334 -21.86 42.81 34.56
N ARG A 335 -21.47 43.58 33.52
CA ARG A 335 -20.86 44.90 33.67
C ARG A 335 -21.87 45.97 34.09
N GLU A 336 -22.99 46.06 33.38
CA GLU A 336 -23.99 47.12 33.61
C GLU A 336 -24.96 46.80 34.76
N ASN A 337 -25.17 45.51 35.08
CA ASN A 337 -25.92 45.05 36.26
C ASN A 337 -24.98 44.53 37.38
N ALA A 338 -23.78 45.08 37.53
CA ALA A 338 -22.82 44.67 38.56
C ALA A 338 -23.36 44.85 40.00
N ASP A 339 -24.30 45.77 40.19
CA ASP A 339 -25.07 46.01 41.41
C ASP A 339 -26.09 44.89 41.75
N HIS A 340 -26.51 44.09 40.75
CA HIS A 340 -27.44 42.97 40.92
C HIS A 340 -26.75 41.62 41.13
N PHE A 341 -25.44 41.51 40.85
CA PHE A 341 -24.67 40.26 40.90
C PHE A 341 -23.38 40.40 41.70
N ASP A 342 -23.51 40.79 42.97
CA ASP A 342 -22.42 41.11 43.90
C ASP A 342 -21.33 40.01 44.03
N SER A 343 -21.76 38.76 44.05
CA SER A 343 -20.96 37.59 44.42
C SER A 343 -20.70 36.65 43.22
N PRO A 344 -19.53 35.97 43.16
CA PRO A 344 -19.24 35.00 42.10
C PRO A 344 -20.30 33.89 42.01
N ALA A 345 -20.83 33.46 43.15
CA ALA A 345 -21.91 32.47 43.21
C ALA A 345 -23.22 32.97 42.57
N ALA A 346 -23.61 34.24 42.78
CA ALA A 346 -24.77 34.83 42.12
C ALA A 346 -24.54 34.98 40.61
N ARG A 347 -23.33 35.40 40.20
CA ARG A 347 -22.92 35.48 38.79
C ARG A 347 -22.98 34.12 38.09
N LEU A 348 -22.38 33.08 38.69
CA LEU A 348 -22.40 31.72 38.17
C LEU A 348 -23.82 31.14 38.12
N ALA A 349 -24.64 31.32 39.17
CA ALA A 349 -26.03 30.88 39.17
C ALA A 349 -26.85 31.53 38.04
N TYR A 350 -26.66 32.84 37.79
CA TYR A 350 -27.28 33.50 36.65
C TYR A 350 -26.76 32.97 35.31
N LEU A 351 -25.45 32.75 35.15
CA LEU A 351 -24.89 32.19 33.91
C LEU A 351 -25.45 30.79 33.61
N ILE A 352 -25.55 29.92 34.61
CA ILE A 352 -26.19 28.59 34.50
C ILE A 352 -27.67 28.71 34.10
N SER A 353 -28.37 29.78 34.51
CA SER A 353 -29.74 30.06 34.07
C SER A 353 -29.87 30.59 32.64
N ARG A 354 -28.75 30.94 31.99
CA ARG A 354 -28.69 31.39 30.59
C ARG A 354 -28.12 30.35 29.62
N THR A 355 -27.68 29.19 30.11
CA THR A 355 -27.41 28.00 29.28
C THR A 355 -28.60 27.04 29.33
N THR A 356 -28.72 26.15 28.34
CA THR A 356 -29.77 25.11 28.30
C THR A 356 -29.29 23.84 27.57
N SER A 357 -30.00 22.74 27.78
CA SER A 357 -29.67 21.41 27.23
C SER A 357 -28.22 21.00 27.59
N GLU A 358 -27.55 20.26 26.71
CA GLU A 358 -26.19 19.76 26.93
C GLU A 358 -25.21 20.84 27.40
N VAL A 359 -25.27 22.08 26.89
CA VAL A 359 -24.42 23.21 27.32
C VAL A 359 -24.53 23.49 28.81
N GLN A 360 -25.73 23.35 29.37
CA GLN A 360 -25.99 23.51 30.80
C GLN A 360 -25.41 22.33 31.59
N ASP A 361 -25.59 21.10 31.10
CA ASP A 361 -25.05 19.89 31.74
C ASP A 361 -23.52 19.89 31.75
N GLN A 362 -22.86 20.27 30.64
CA GLN A 362 -21.39 20.36 30.54
C GLN A 362 -20.80 21.33 31.57
N LEU A 363 -21.39 22.53 31.67
CA LEU A 363 -20.97 23.53 32.65
C LEU A 363 -21.22 23.06 34.09
N VAL A 364 -22.38 22.47 34.35
CA VAL A 364 -22.78 22.02 35.69
C VAL A 364 -21.90 20.86 36.18
N ASP A 365 -21.53 19.93 35.32
CA ASP A 365 -20.60 18.86 35.70
C ASP A 365 -19.15 19.35 35.78
N ARG A 366 -18.72 20.30 34.92
CA ARG A 366 -17.40 20.98 35.06
C ARG A 366 -17.27 21.78 36.36
N LEU A 367 -18.37 22.31 36.88
CA LEU A 367 -18.48 22.98 38.20
C LEU A 367 -18.54 22.01 39.39
N ARG A 368 -18.90 20.74 39.17
CA ARG A 368 -19.04 19.71 40.21
C ARG A 368 -17.81 18.83 40.38
N SER A 369 -16.94 18.75 39.36
CA SER A 369 -15.73 17.96 39.42
C SER A 369 -14.79 18.41 40.55
N LYS A 370 -14.07 17.44 41.12
CA LYS A 370 -13.12 17.64 42.23
C LYS A 370 -11.66 17.46 41.81
N VAL A 371 -11.42 17.01 40.58
CA VAL A 371 -10.08 16.72 40.03
C VAL A 371 -9.62 17.83 39.07
N LEU A 372 -10.56 18.49 38.39
CA LEU A 372 -10.31 19.62 37.50
C LEU A 372 -10.10 20.92 38.29
N GLU A 373 -9.45 21.92 37.69
CA GLU A 373 -9.27 23.22 38.34
C GLU A 373 -10.64 23.86 38.61
N PRO A 374 -10.93 24.34 39.84
CA PRO A 374 -12.27 24.82 40.18
C PRO A 374 -12.59 26.12 39.44
N ILE A 375 -13.72 26.15 38.71
CA ILE A 375 -14.30 27.39 38.19
C ILE A 375 -14.76 28.24 39.39
N THR A 376 -14.17 29.42 39.55
CA THR A 376 -14.34 30.30 40.72
C THR A 376 -15.29 31.46 40.46
N ASP A 377 -15.32 31.99 39.24
CA ASP A 377 -16.22 33.06 38.80
C ASP A 377 -16.68 32.82 37.35
N VAL A 378 -17.58 33.68 36.87
CA VAL A 378 -18.12 33.66 35.51
C VAL A 378 -17.05 33.73 34.43
N ARG A 379 -15.89 34.34 34.69
CA ARG A 379 -14.81 34.42 33.71
C ARG A 379 -14.35 33.02 33.29
N ASP A 380 -13.99 32.20 34.27
CA ASP A 380 -13.48 30.84 34.07
C ASP A 380 -14.55 29.95 33.39
N ALA A 381 -15.83 30.18 33.71
CA ALA A 381 -16.97 29.54 33.04
C ALA A 381 -17.14 29.97 31.58
N LEU A 382 -16.94 31.26 31.25
CA LEU A 382 -17.00 31.77 29.88
C LEU A 382 -15.80 31.31 29.05
N GLU A 383 -14.60 31.24 29.64
CA GLU A 383 -13.40 30.70 28.99
C GLU A 383 -13.55 29.19 28.71
N PHE A 384 -14.15 28.40 29.63
CA PHE A 384 -14.51 27.00 29.39
C PHE A 384 -15.57 26.83 28.27
N LEU A 385 -16.66 27.60 28.29
CA LEU A 385 -17.71 27.52 27.25
C LEU A 385 -17.19 27.97 25.88
N GLU A 386 -16.34 28.99 25.83
CA GLU A 386 -15.63 29.41 24.62
C GLU A 386 -14.65 28.34 24.15
N MET A 387 -13.92 27.67 25.05
CA MET A 387 -13.03 26.59 24.70
C MET A 387 -13.78 25.45 23.98
N VAL A 388 -14.92 25.00 24.53
CA VAL A 388 -15.73 23.90 23.97
C VAL A 388 -16.49 24.30 22.71
N TYR A 389 -17.28 25.38 22.76
CA TYR A 389 -18.33 25.62 21.76
C TYR A 389 -17.99 26.69 20.71
N HIS A 390 -17.06 27.62 20.98
CA HIS A 390 -16.63 28.56 19.94
C HIS A 390 -15.68 27.85 18.97
N ARG A 391 -16.22 27.37 17.82
CA ARG A 391 -15.40 26.96 16.66
C ARG A 391 -14.38 28.07 16.39
N PRO A 392 -13.06 27.81 16.55
CA PRO A 392 -12.08 28.87 16.49
C PRO A 392 -12.00 29.45 15.09
N GLU A 393 -12.00 30.77 14.98
CA GLU A 393 -11.76 31.42 13.70
C GLU A 393 -10.39 30.99 13.16
N LEU A 394 -10.38 30.57 11.89
CA LEU A 394 -9.16 30.28 11.14
C LEU A 394 -8.52 31.60 10.72
N GLY A 395 -8.05 32.37 11.71
CA GLY A 395 -7.31 33.63 11.51
C GLY A 395 -5.91 33.40 10.94
N THR A 396 -5.82 32.63 9.86
CA THR A 396 -4.61 32.39 9.07
C THR A 396 -4.63 33.31 7.84
N THR A 397 -3.47 33.57 7.27
CA THR A 397 -3.32 34.37 6.04
C THR A 397 -3.12 33.48 4.81
N ASP A 398 -3.36 32.18 4.95
CA ASP A 398 -3.09 31.15 3.96
C ASP A 398 -4.35 30.87 3.15
N VAL A 399 -4.27 30.94 1.82
CA VAL A 399 -5.44 30.94 0.93
C VAL A 399 -6.19 29.62 0.99
N GLU A 400 -5.48 28.51 1.23
CA GLU A 400 -6.07 27.17 1.27
C GLU A 400 -6.93 26.92 2.51
N ASP A 401 -6.70 27.63 3.62
CA ASP A 401 -7.52 27.54 4.83
C ASP A 401 -8.88 28.25 4.69
N PHE A 402 -9.10 29.04 3.62
CA PHE A 402 -10.38 29.70 3.33
C PHE A 402 -11.37 28.83 2.53
N ARG A 403 -11.00 27.59 2.17
CA ARG A 403 -11.95 26.64 1.58
C ARG A 403 -13.07 26.32 2.57
N MET A 404 -14.29 26.12 2.09
CA MET A 404 -15.32 25.52 2.94
C MET A 404 -14.92 24.06 3.23
N PRO A 405 -14.94 23.61 4.49
CA PRO A 405 -14.66 22.22 4.83
C PRO A 405 -15.72 21.30 4.22
N ASP A 406 -15.31 20.11 3.80
CA ASP A 406 -16.23 19.06 3.38
C ASP A 406 -17.20 18.69 4.50
N GLU A 407 -18.37 18.13 4.15
CA GLU A 407 -19.40 17.75 5.14
C GLU A 407 -18.84 16.81 6.23
N ASN A 408 -17.87 15.97 5.88
CA ASN A 408 -17.14 15.11 6.81
C ASN A 408 -16.29 15.90 7.84
N LEU A 409 -15.60 16.95 7.42
CA LEU A 409 -14.80 17.83 8.29
C LEU A 409 -15.67 18.62 9.27
N GLY A 410 -16.94 18.86 8.94
CA GLY A 410 -17.94 19.39 9.86
C GLY A 410 -18.09 18.57 11.15
N SER A 411 -17.86 17.26 11.10
CA SER A 411 -17.90 16.38 12.27
C SER A 411 -16.72 16.51 13.23
N PHE A 412 -15.59 17.13 12.81
CA PHE A 412 -14.38 17.23 13.63
C PHE A 412 -14.62 17.98 14.95
N TRP A 413 -15.31 19.12 14.89
CA TRP A 413 -15.59 19.92 16.09
C TRP A 413 -16.62 19.24 17.01
N GLU A 414 -17.49 18.40 16.47
CA GLU A 414 -18.38 17.54 17.24
C GLU A 414 -17.59 16.44 17.98
N TYR A 415 -16.58 15.84 17.35
CA TYR A 415 -15.65 14.93 18.03
C TYR A 415 -14.82 15.63 19.12
N PHE A 416 -14.40 16.89 18.90
CA PHE A 416 -13.71 17.68 19.92
C PHE A 416 -14.63 17.99 21.13
N LYS A 417 -15.86 18.48 20.91
CA LYS A 417 -16.86 18.67 21.98
C LYS A 417 -17.10 17.36 22.74
N ALA A 418 -17.30 16.25 22.03
CA ALA A 418 -17.49 14.93 22.62
C ALA A 418 -16.27 14.45 23.42
N PHE A 419 -15.04 14.76 23.00
CA PHE A 419 -13.84 14.47 23.78
C PHE A 419 -13.83 15.24 25.10
N ILE A 420 -14.01 16.58 25.07
CA ILE A 420 -13.96 17.40 26.29
C ILE A 420 -15.05 17.00 27.28
N TRP A 421 -16.28 16.77 26.79
CA TRP A 421 -17.39 16.25 27.61
C TRP A 421 -17.04 14.94 28.31
N ASN A 422 -16.44 13.98 27.59
CA ASN A 422 -15.99 12.72 28.19
C ASN A 422 -14.81 12.92 29.14
N ALA A 423 -13.88 13.83 28.87
CA ALA A 423 -12.75 14.15 29.75
C ALA A 423 -13.25 14.74 31.09
N VAL A 424 -14.17 15.70 31.04
CA VAL A 424 -14.81 16.30 32.21
C VAL A 424 -15.61 15.25 33.01
N ARG A 425 -16.45 14.46 32.32
CA ARG A 425 -17.33 13.47 32.95
C ARG A 425 -16.58 12.30 33.61
N ASN A 426 -15.38 11.98 33.15
CA ASN A 426 -14.50 10.98 33.76
C ASN A 426 -13.41 11.58 34.67
N GLU A 427 -13.52 12.88 35.00
CA GLU A 427 -12.59 13.62 35.86
C GLU A 427 -11.10 13.50 35.45
N LEU A 428 -10.82 13.44 34.15
CA LEU A 428 -9.46 13.39 33.60
C LEU A 428 -8.73 14.72 33.87
N PRO A 429 -7.52 14.76 34.46
CA PRO A 429 -6.79 16.01 34.68
C PRO A 429 -6.52 16.78 33.38
N GLU A 430 -6.68 18.11 33.41
CA GLU A 430 -6.51 18.99 32.23
C GLU A 430 -5.09 18.92 31.62
N THR A 431 -4.08 18.58 32.43
CA THR A 431 -2.70 18.30 31.96
C THR A 431 -2.57 17.05 31.08
N GLU A 432 -3.50 16.10 31.16
CA GLU A 432 -3.53 14.93 30.27
C GLU A 432 -4.37 15.18 29.00
N TRP A 433 -5.18 16.24 28.94
CA TRP A 433 -6.13 16.46 27.84
C TRP A 433 -5.46 16.56 26.46
N PRO A 434 -4.33 17.26 26.24
CA PRO A 434 -3.70 17.31 24.91
C PRO A 434 -3.29 15.91 24.42
N ARG A 435 -2.67 15.11 25.30
CA ARG A 435 -2.27 13.74 24.97
C ARG A 435 -3.46 12.84 24.70
N LYS A 436 -4.50 12.90 25.53
CA LYS A 436 -5.70 12.06 25.38
C LYS A 436 -6.57 12.48 24.21
N LEU A 437 -6.59 13.77 23.86
CA LEU A 437 -7.20 14.27 22.64
C LEU A 437 -6.48 13.73 21.41
N HIS A 438 -5.14 13.72 21.40
CA HIS A 438 -4.39 13.11 20.30
C HIS A 438 -4.66 11.60 20.16
N GLU A 439 -4.62 10.85 21.27
CA GLU A 439 -4.98 9.42 21.30
C GLU A 439 -6.42 9.18 20.79
N PHE A 440 -7.38 10.08 21.10
CA PHE A 440 -8.76 10.00 20.66
C PHE A 440 -8.97 10.37 19.18
N LEU A 441 -8.37 11.47 18.70
CA LEU A 441 -8.49 11.92 17.31
C LEU A 441 -7.83 10.93 16.34
N ARG A 442 -6.68 10.35 16.70
CA ARG A 442 -6.04 9.27 15.92
C ARG A 442 -6.93 8.03 15.77
N LEU A 443 -7.76 7.72 16.77
CA LEU A 443 -8.75 6.63 16.72
C LEU A 443 -10.06 6.98 15.99
N ARG A 444 -10.27 8.26 15.65
CA ARG A 444 -11.56 8.76 15.14
C ARG A 444 -11.53 9.35 13.75
N VAL A 445 -10.42 9.95 13.34
CA VAL A 445 -10.41 10.84 12.16
C VAL A 445 -9.70 10.21 10.96
N ILE A 446 -8.55 9.53 11.12
CA ILE A 446 -7.92 8.67 10.09
C ILE A 446 -6.77 7.86 10.70
N ASN A 447 -6.48 6.67 10.15
CA ASN A 447 -5.42 5.76 10.64
C ASN A 447 -3.97 6.25 10.41
N ASN A 448 -3.75 7.43 9.83
CA ASN A 448 -2.46 7.89 9.28
C ASN A 448 -1.94 9.19 9.94
N VAL A 449 -2.23 9.42 11.22
CA VAL A 449 -1.71 10.57 12.00
C VAL A 449 -0.28 10.32 12.51
N ASP A 450 0.23 9.11 12.35
CA ASP A 450 1.48 8.58 12.94
C ASP A 450 2.77 9.36 12.65
N PHE A 451 2.79 10.19 11.60
CA PHE A 451 3.96 10.96 11.18
C PHE A 451 4.13 12.33 11.88
N PHE A 452 3.22 12.72 12.78
CA PHE A 452 3.14 14.11 13.26
C PHE A 452 3.29 14.27 14.78
N PHE A 453 3.96 15.37 15.14
CA PHE A 453 4.12 15.97 16.48
C PHE A 453 5.16 15.36 17.44
N THR A 454 6.21 16.15 17.68
CA THR A 454 6.64 16.44 19.04
C THR A 454 5.57 17.28 19.74
N TYR A 455 5.36 17.09 21.04
CA TYR A 455 4.29 17.77 21.80
C TYR A 455 4.72 19.18 22.22
N PRO A 456 4.09 20.27 21.71
CA PRO A 456 4.12 21.56 22.39
C PRO A 456 3.20 21.51 23.63
N GLU A 457 3.51 22.31 24.65
CA GLU A 457 2.67 22.51 25.84
C GLU A 457 1.51 23.50 25.53
N SER A 458 0.79 23.27 24.44
CA SER A 458 -0.32 24.11 23.97
C SER A 458 -1.67 23.66 24.56
N SER A 459 -2.70 24.52 24.47
CA SER A 459 -4.03 24.14 24.97
C SER A 459 -4.64 23.01 24.13
N PRO A 460 -5.57 22.21 24.68
CA PRO A 460 -6.31 21.20 23.91
C PRO A 460 -7.02 21.78 22.69
N LYS A 461 -7.43 23.07 22.73
CA LYS A 461 -8.07 23.75 21.62
C LYS A 461 -7.10 24.15 20.52
N ASP A 462 -5.88 24.57 20.88
CA ASP A 462 -4.83 24.86 19.90
C ASP A 462 -4.39 23.59 19.17
N LEU A 463 -4.25 22.48 19.91
CA LEU A 463 -3.99 21.16 19.33
C LEU A 463 -5.13 20.73 18.40
N ALA A 464 -6.39 20.90 18.78
CA ALA A 464 -7.54 20.63 17.92
C ALA A 464 -7.52 21.48 16.64
N LYS A 465 -7.21 22.78 16.75
CA LYS A 465 -7.11 23.71 15.62
C LYS A 465 -5.98 23.32 14.66
N GLU A 466 -4.81 22.97 15.19
CA GLU A 466 -3.65 22.54 14.40
C GLU A 466 -3.92 21.22 13.67
N VAL A 467 -4.55 20.24 14.33
CA VAL A 467 -4.97 18.98 13.67
C VAL A 467 -6.03 19.27 12.59
N TYR A 468 -7.02 20.12 12.87
CA TYR A 468 -8.05 20.50 11.90
C TYR A 468 -7.49 21.20 10.65
N LEU A 469 -6.56 22.15 10.83
CA LEU A 469 -5.85 22.81 9.73
C LEU A 469 -5.03 21.82 8.89
N ARG A 470 -4.37 20.83 9.53
CA ARG A 470 -3.64 19.79 8.80
C ARG A 470 -4.55 18.85 8.01
N LEU A 471 -5.72 18.49 8.54
CA LEU A 471 -6.70 17.67 7.83
C LEU A 471 -7.26 18.39 6.59
N LEU A 472 -7.59 19.69 6.72
CA LEU A 472 -7.97 20.54 5.58
C LEU A 472 -6.90 20.56 4.46
N ARG A 473 -5.61 20.59 4.85
CA ARG A 473 -4.48 20.59 3.92
C ARG A 473 -4.15 19.21 3.35
N GLN A 474 -4.37 18.13 4.11
CA GLN A 474 -4.12 16.75 3.68
C GLN A 474 -5.14 16.26 2.65
N GLY A 475 -6.42 16.63 2.77
CA GLY A 475 -7.46 16.24 1.80
C GLY A 475 -7.10 16.65 0.36
N GLN A 476 -6.37 17.76 0.19
CA GLN A 476 -5.89 18.21 -1.11
C GLN A 476 -4.90 17.24 -1.78
N HIS A 477 -4.07 16.54 -1.01
CA HIS A 477 -3.05 15.65 -1.57
C HIS A 477 -3.64 14.30 -2.02
N ASP A 478 -4.58 13.73 -1.27
CA ASP A 478 -5.18 12.45 -1.62
C ASP A 478 -6.21 12.59 -2.75
N GLU A 479 -6.99 13.68 -2.80
CA GLU A 479 -7.97 13.92 -3.87
C GLU A 479 -7.30 14.16 -5.24
N ILE A 480 -6.14 14.81 -5.27
CA ILE A 480 -5.33 15.01 -6.48
C ILE A 480 -4.76 13.68 -7.03
N VAL A 481 -4.63 12.64 -6.19
CA VAL A 481 -4.05 11.34 -6.57
C VAL A 481 -5.11 10.30 -6.99
N LEU A 482 -6.36 10.44 -6.53
CA LEU A 482 -7.44 9.45 -6.75
C LEU A 482 -8.47 9.86 -7.83
N GLY A 483 -8.28 11.03 -8.45
CA GLY A 483 -9.27 11.75 -9.25
C GLY A 483 -9.51 11.32 -10.71
N ASP A 484 -9.32 10.06 -11.12
CA ASP A 484 -10.05 9.47 -12.26
C ASP A 484 -9.84 7.94 -12.44
N GLY A 485 -10.88 7.16 -12.15
CA GLY A 485 -11.23 5.98 -12.97
C GLY A 485 -10.67 4.59 -12.60
N LEU A 486 -11.20 3.95 -11.54
CA LEU A 486 -11.33 2.48 -11.52
C LEU A 486 -12.45 1.95 -10.59
N GLU A 487 -13.69 1.95 -11.09
CA GLU A 487 -14.71 1.01 -10.59
C GLU A 487 -14.60 -0.33 -11.34
N GLN A 488 -13.91 -1.34 -10.78
CA GLN A 488 -14.44 -2.71 -10.67
C GLN A 488 -13.47 -3.70 -10.01
N HIS A 489 -14.07 -4.72 -9.38
CA HIS A 489 -13.47 -5.96 -8.87
C HIS A 489 -12.35 -5.86 -7.82
N PHE A 490 -12.78 -5.94 -6.55
CA PHE A 490 -12.00 -6.58 -5.50
C PHE A 490 -11.65 -8.03 -5.87
N ASP A 491 -10.37 -8.39 -5.73
CA ASP A 491 -9.97 -9.67 -5.14
C ASP A 491 -8.82 -9.40 -4.15
N THR A 492 -8.70 -10.20 -3.09
CA THR A 492 -7.86 -9.88 -1.92
C THR A 492 -6.60 -10.73 -1.88
N GLY A 493 -5.42 -10.12 -2.06
CA GLY A 493 -4.16 -10.86 -2.04
C GLY A 493 -2.92 -10.04 -1.66
N ILE A 494 -2.38 -10.34 -0.47
CA ILE A 494 -0.96 -10.23 -0.07
C ILE A 494 -0.36 -8.82 -0.07
N GLN A 495 -0.11 -8.30 1.13
CA GLN A 495 0.96 -7.32 1.35
C GLN A 495 2.32 -8.03 1.19
N ASP A 496 3.27 -7.40 0.51
CA ASP A 496 4.68 -7.66 0.78
C ASP A 496 5.50 -6.36 0.74
N SER A 497 6.72 -6.39 1.26
CA SER A 497 7.38 -5.20 1.81
C SER A 497 8.79 -4.94 1.30
N SER A 498 9.23 -3.67 1.38
CA SER A 498 10.52 -3.14 0.88
C SER A 498 10.64 -3.16 -0.66
N THR A 499 11.44 -2.30 -1.31
CA THR A 499 12.84 -1.96 -1.03
C THR A 499 13.14 -0.46 -1.21
N GLN A 500 14.10 0.06 -0.45
CA GLN A 500 14.74 1.36 -0.71
C GLN A 500 15.92 1.17 -1.66
N ASP A 501 15.94 1.85 -2.80
CA ASP A 501 17.15 2.25 -3.54
C ASP A 501 16.78 3.56 -4.27
N ALA A 502 17.44 4.71 -4.13
CA ALA A 502 18.86 5.10 -4.04
C ALA A 502 19.28 5.80 -5.34
N ASP A 503 19.51 7.11 -5.26
CA ASP A 503 20.00 7.92 -6.38
C ASP A 503 21.33 7.39 -6.94
N ILE A 504 21.35 7.01 -8.22
CA ILE A 504 22.58 6.96 -9.02
C ILE A 504 22.36 7.75 -10.31
N SER A 505 22.68 9.03 -10.25
CA SER A 505 23.00 9.81 -11.43
C SER A 505 24.38 9.42 -11.94
N ILE A 506 24.47 8.99 -13.20
CA ILE A 506 25.70 8.97 -14.00
C ILE A 506 25.33 9.37 -15.44
N ASP A 507 26.08 10.34 -15.96
CA ASP A 507 26.07 10.80 -17.35
C ASP A 507 26.82 9.78 -18.23
N ASP A 508 26.33 9.51 -19.44
CA ASP A 508 27.07 8.68 -20.40
C ASP A 508 26.91 9.19 -21.84
N SER A 509 28.01 9.72 -22.37
CA SER A 509 28.13 10.25 -23.73
C SER A 509 29.36 9.71 -24.43
N LEU A 510 29.11 9.00 -25.54
CA LEU A 510 29.99 8.76 -26.70
C LEU A 510 31.13 7.73 -26.59
N ARG A 511 30.96 6.65 -27.40
CA ARG A 511 31.98 6.02 -28.29
C ARG A 511 33.30 5.52 -27.63
N GLY A 512 33.66 4.23 -27.63
CA GLY A 512 33.43 3.17 -28.63
C GLY A 512 34.73 2.40 -28.95
N ASN A 513 34.67 1.47 -29.92
CA ASN A 513 35.78 0.89 -30.71
C ASN A 513 36.82 -0.08 -30.04
N TYR A 514 36.75 -1.37 -30.46
CA TYR A 514 37.86 -2.35 -30.56
C TYR A 514 38.57 -2.79 -29.24
N SER A 515 39.21 -3.97 -29.12
CA SER A 515 39.33 -5.18 -29.95
C SER A 515 39.79 -6.38 -29.10
N GLU A 516 39.50 -7.60 -29.58
CA GLU A 516 40.32 -8.83 -29.54
C GLU A 516 41.15 -9.24 -28.29
N ASP A 517 40.83 -10.46 -27.83
CA ASP A 517 41.76 -11.56 -27.46
C ASP A 517 42.42 -11.71 -26.06
N GLU A 518 42.93 -12.94 -25.90
CA GLU A 518 43.73 -13.56 -24.84
C GLU A 518 43.05 -13.87 -23.49
N GLY A 519 42.86 -15.18 -23.24
CA GLY A 519 42.26 -15.71 -22.01
C GLY A 519 43.24 -15.90 -20.86
N GLY A 520 42.71 -15.88 -19.63
CA GLY A 520 43.45 -16.14 -18.39
C GLY A 520 42.87 -17.31 -17.60
N CYS A 521 43.60 -18.42 -17.51
CA CYS A 521 43.26 -19.52 -16.60
C CYS A 521 43.74 -19.20 -15.18
N LEU A 522 42.84 -19.14 -14.19
CA LEU A 522 43.19 -19.19 -12.78
C LEU A 522 42.20 -20.02 -11.96
N ASP A 523 42.65 -21.21 -11.54
CA ASP A 523 42.05 -21.93 -10.42
C ASP A 523 42.22 -21.17 -9.10
N ARG A 524 41.17 -21.18 -8.25
CA ARG A 524 41.31 -21.31 -6.79
C ARG A 524 39.97 -21.74 -6.14
N PRO A 525 40.02 -22.42 -4.98
CA PRO A 525 38.87 -23.17 -4.47
C PRO A 525 37.92 -22.33 -3.61
N ARG A 526 36.68 -22.84 -3.46
CA ARG A 526 35.77 -22.43 -2.39
C ARG A 526 36.29 -22.93 -1.02
N PRO A 527 36.16 -22.16 0.07
CA PRO A 527 36.17 -22.70 1.42
C PRO A 527 34.80 -23.30 1.77
N ASP A 528 34.76 -24.27 2.68
CA ASP A 528 33.53 -24.87 3.19
C ASP A 528 32.76 -23.92 4.12
N SER A 529 31.44 -23.81 3.94
CA SER A 529 30.54 -23.16 4.91
C SER A 529 29.72 -24.21 5.65
N VAL A 530 29.90 -24.27 6.97
CA VAL A 530 29.22 -25.16 7.91
C VAL A 530 27.69 -25.09 7.74
N VAL A 531 27.04 -26.24 7.62
CA VAL A 531 25.58 -26.35 7.76
C VAL A 531 25.26 -26.65 9.22
N GLU A 532 24.84 -25.63 9.98
CA GLU A 532 24.28 -25.86 11.32
C GLU A 532 22.90 -26.52 11.23
N SER A 533 22.62 -27.43 12.17
CA SER A 533 21.35 -28.14 12.25
C SER A 533 20.36 -27.39 13.13
N ALA A 534 19.31 -26.82 12.53
CA ALA A 534 18.11 -26.39 13.25
C ALA A 534 17.01 -27.46 13.10
N CYS A 535 16.55 -28.02 14.21
CA CYS A 535 15.50 -29.04 14.21
C CYS A 535 14.11 -28.40 14.05
N SER A 536 13.23 -29.04 13.28
CA SER A 536 11.78 -28.93 13.48
C SER A 536 11.16 -30.32 13.38
N ILE A 537 10.36 -30.68 14.39
CA ILE A 537 9.75 -32.01 14.54
C ILE A 537 8.23 -31.86 14.43
N VAL A 538 7.68 -32.23 13.28
CA VAL A 538 6.26 -32.52 13.06
C VAL A 538 6.15 -33.71 12.07
N ASP A 539 5.01 -34.39 12.02
CA ASP A 539 4.63 -35.42 11.04
C ASP A 539 5.39 -36.77 11.00
N ILE A 540 5.31 -37.54 12.10
CA ILE A 540 5.30 -39.02 12.03
C ILE A 540 4.17 -39.61 12.89
N VAL A 541 2.91 -39.53 12.42
CA VAL A 541 1.79 -40.31 12.99
C VAL A 541 0.81 -40.78 11.90
N GLN A 542 1.13 -41.89 11.20
CA GLN A 542 0.20 -42.95 10.71
C GLN A 542 0.85 -43.82 9.61
N ALA A 543 1.49 -44.95 9.99
CA ALA A 543 1.71 -46.14 9.14
C ALA A 543 2.45 -47.27 9.90
N ARG A 544 1.78 -48.02 10.78
CA ARG A 544 2.29 -49.31 11.31
C ARG A 544 1.21 -50.37 11.21
N GLY A 545 1.30 -51.23 10.19
CA GLY A 545 0.19 -52.12 9.83
C GLY A 545 0.50 -53.26 8.85
N VAL A 546 1.68 -53.89 8.94
CA VAL A 546 1.96 -55.16 8.25
C VAL A 546 2.51 -56.18 9.25
N LYS A 547 2.03 -57.43 9.17
CA LYS A 547 2.44 -58.55 10.03
C LYS A 547 3.64 -59.27 9.46
N TRP A 548 4.38 -59.98 10.31
CA TRP A 548 5.29 -61.04 9.87
C TRP A 548 4.52 -62.34 9.62
N SER A 549 4.98 -63.10 8.64
CA SER A 549 4.71 -64.53 8.41
C SER A 549 5.89 -65.13 7.64
#